data_AF-A0A954UCU0-F1
#
_entry.id   AF-A0A954UCU0-F1
#
_cell.length_a   1.000
_cell.length_b   1.000
_cell.length_c   1.000
_cell.angle_alpha   90.00
_cell.angle_beta   90.00
_cell.angle_gamma   90.00
#
_symmetry.space_group_name_H-M   'P 1'
#
loop_
_entity.id
_entity.type
_entity.pdbx_description
1 polymer ?
#
loop_
_entity_poly.entity_id
_entity_poly.type
_entity_poly.pdbx_seq_one_letter_code
_entity_poly.pdbx_strand_id
1 'polypeptide(L)'
;MARRKFAVAVAISWSLTGTIWADDALPGNNPQQFTLTKRAEIAAAASDTGASSESKITHSQVLKDAKPIDGVIRTYRPEDKLIAELDRGDYSSEFIVLISIARGIGQSPLLGGMTWGFGDDWVMQFRKVDDQVHLIRKNVRFRADKNSPEATAVRNAYTDSVLFSLPVITKGPNGGDLVDLTPV
;
A
#
# COMPACT_ATOMS: atom_id res chain seq x y z
N MET A 1 -14.04 -7.64 -62.34
CA MET A 1 -12.95 -8.22 -61.53
C MET A 1 -11.80 -7.23 -61.46
N ALA A 2 -11.55 -6.58 -60.32
CA ALA A 2 -10.35 -5.75 -60.09
C ALA A 2 -10.15 -5.53 -58.58
N ARG A 3 -8.94 -5.76 -58.07
CA ARG A 3 -8.60 -5.60 -56.63
C ARG A 3 -7.98 -4.21 -56.40
N ARG A 4 -8.38 -3.50 -55.34
CA ARG A 4 -7.65 -2.32 -54.84
C ARG A 4 -6.68 -2.74 -53.75
N LYS A 5 -5.42 -2.29 -53.83
CA LYS A 5 -4.42 -2.41 -52.75
C LYS A 5 -4.33 -1.07 -52.02
N PHE A 6 -4.26 -1.12 -50.69
CA PHE A 6 -3.90 0.02 -49.85
C PHE A 6 -2.38 0.08 -49.65
N ALA A 7 -1.87 1.30 -49.45
CA ALA A 7 -0.56 1.55 -48.85
C ALA A 7 -0.73 2.69 -47.84
N VAL A 8 -0.13 2.53 -46.66
CA VAL A 8 -0.13 3.51 -45.57
C VAL A 8 1.26 4.14 -45.50
N ALA A 9 1.32 5.45 -45.28
CA ALA A 9 2.57 6.15 -45.00
C ALA A 9 2.41 6.98 -43.70
N VAL A 10 3.39 6.84 -42.81
CA VAL A 10 3.49 7.60 -41.54
C VAL A 10 4.42 8.78 -41.76
N ALA A 11 4.08 9.94 -41.21
CA ALA A 11 4.95 11.13 -41.20
C ALA A 11 5.05 11.71 -39.80
N ILE A 12 6.28 12.08 -39.40
CA ILE A 12 6.60 12.79 -38.16
C ILE A 12 7.29 14.10 -38.56
N SER A 13 6.83 15.24 -38.03
CA SER A 13 7.55 16.52 -38.10
C SER A 13 7.08 17.48 -37.02
N TRP A 14 7.99 18.35 -36.55
CA TRP A 14 7.75 19.41 -35.55
C TRP A 14 8.51 20.69 -35.98
N SER A 15 7.88 21.87 -35.89
CA SER A 15 8.50 23.21 -35.73
C SER A 15 7.41 24.31 -35.66
N LEU A 16 7.72 25.54 -35.22
CA LEU A 16 6.71 26.57 -34.90
C LEU A 16 7.16 28.05 -35.04
N THR A 17 6.19 28.98 -35.27
CA THR A 17 6.25 30.48 -35.44
C THR A 17 6.53 30.96 -36.89
N GLY A 18 6.02 32.09 -37.45
CA GLY A 18 5.04 33.16 -37.08
C GLY A 18 5.47 34.54 -37.66
N THR A 19 4.67 35.61 -37.93
CA THR A 19 3.21 35.92 -37.90
C THR A 19 2.94 37.28 -38.61
N ILE A 20 1.82 37.49 -39.34
CA ILE A 20 1.30 38.80 -39.87
C ILE A 20 -0.26 38.87 -39.70
N TRP A 21 -0.86 40.07 -39.79
CA TRP A 21 -2.29 40.44 -39.61
C TRP A 21 -3.26 39.89 -40.70
N ALA A 22 -4.57 40.16 -40.59
CA ALA A 22 -5.58 39.15 -40.27
C ALA A 22 -6.85 39.29 -41.15
N ASP A 23 -7.45 38.16 -41.53
CA ASP A 23 -8.89 37.93 -41.82
C ASP A 23 -9.10 36.39 -41.93
N ASP A 24 -10.30 35.88 -41.59
CA ASP A 24 -10.64 34.44 -41.49
C ASP A 24 -9.71 33.56 -40.61
N ALA A 25 -9.22 34.12 -39.50
CA ALA A 25 -8.52 33.38 -38.47
C ALA A 25 -9.46 32.44 -37.68
N LEU A 26 -9.41 31.14 -38.01
CA LEU A 26 -10.06 30.03 -37.30
C LEU A 26 -9.90 30.16 -35.76
N PRO A 27 -10.93 29.80 -34.95
CA PRO A 27 -10.95 30.05 -33.52
C PRO A 27 -9.73 29.42 -32.83
N GLY A 28 -8.89 30.28 -32.24
CA GLY A 28 -7.65 29.89 -31.61
C GLY A 28 -7.88 28.93 -30.44
N ASN A 29 -7.63 27.64 -30.69
CA ASN A 29 -7.79 26.55 -29.72
C ASN A 29 -6.66 26.61 -28.68
N ASN A 30 -6.72 27.61 -27.79
CA ASN A 30 -5.74 27.84 -26.74
C ASN A 30 -5.77 26.68 -25.73
N PRO A 31 -4.72 25.86 -25.63
CA PRO A 31 -4.73 24.66 -24.78
C PRO A 31 -4.88 24.98 -23.28
N GLN A 32 -4.66 26.23 -22.86
CA GLN A 32 -4.80 26.67 -21.47
C GLN A 32 -6.22 27.08 -21.06
N GLN A 33 -7.17 27.22 -22.01
CA GLN A 33 -8.59 27.44 -21.66
C GLN A 33 -9.31 26.12 -21.40
N PHE A 34 -8.97 25.06 -22.15
CA PHE A 34 -9.55 23.72 -21.94
C PHE A 34 -9.14 23.10 -20.60
N THR A 35 -7.97 23.42 -20.05
CA THR A 35 -7.50 22.92 -18.75
C THR A 35 -8.17 23.62 -17.56
N LEU A 36 -8.54 24.90 -17.69
CA LEU A 36 -9.23 25.65 -16.64
C LEU A 36 -10.73 25.33 -16.58
N THR A 37 -11.43 25.33 -17.73
CA THR A 37 -12.86 24.99 -17.77
C THR A 37 -13.10 23.55 -17.33
N LYS A 38 -12.28 22.60 -17.81
CA LYS A 38 -12.39 21.18 -17.41
C LYS A 38 -12.02 20.95 -15.93
N ARG A 39 -11.14 21.77 -15.34
CA ARG A 39 -10.90 21.75 -13.88
C ARG A 39 -12.08 22.30 -13.09
N ALA A 40 -12.75 23.35 -13.56
CA ALA A 40 -13.92 23.92 -12.88
C ALA A 40 -15.12 22.94 -12.91
N GLU A 41 -15.35 22.27 -14.05
CA GLU A 41 -16.43 21.29 -14.20
C GLU A 41 -16.17 20.01 -13.38
N ILE A 42 -14.93 19.52 -13.34
CA ILE A 42 -14.53 18.39 -12.47
C ILE A 42 -14.60 18.79 -10.98
N ALA A 43 -14.28 20.04 -10.62
CA ALA A 43 -14.39 20.51 -9.24
C ALA A 43 -15.85 20.65 -8.76
N ALA A 44 -16.77 21.06 -9.64
CA ALA A 44 -18.21 21.13 -9.33
C ALA A 44 -18.85 19.73 -9.28
N ALA A 45 -18.45 18.80 -10.15
CA ALA A 45 -18.95 17.42 -10.16
C ALA A 45 -18.41 16.55 -8.99
N ALA A 46 -17.40 17.02 -8.25
CA ALA A 46 -16.83 16.32 -7.10
C ALA A 46 -17.45 16.71 -5.74
N SER A 47 -18.42 17.63 -5.71
CA SER A 47 -19.06 18.10 -4.47
C SER A 47 -20.42 17.48 -4.16
N ASP A 48 -20.90 16.51 -4.95
CA ASP A 48 -22.10 15.72 -4.65
C ASP A 48 -21.87 14.21 -4.83
N THR A 49 -21.06 13.67 -3.93
CA THR A 49 -21.16 12.26 -3.55
C THR A 49 -21.06 12.24 -2.04
N GLY A 50 -22.22 12.37 -1.39
CA GLY A 50 -22.34 12.26 0.04
C GLY A 50 -21.66 10.98 0.52
N ALA A 51 -20.70 11.11 1.43
CA ALA A 51 -20.10 9.97 2.10
C ALA A 51 -21.20 9.22 2.85
N SER A 52 -21.69 8.14 2.23
CA SER A 52 -22.54 7.17 2.87
C SER A 52 -21.83 6.73 4.15
N SER A 53 -22.40 7.07 5.29
CA SER A 53 -21.95 6.61 6.60
C SER A 53 -22.05 5.08 6.62
N GLU A 54 -20.98 4.40 6.22
CA GLU A 54 -20.87 2.96 6.36
C GLU A 54 -21.18 2.59 7.82
N SER A 55 -22.10 1.66 7.99
CA SER A 55 -22.62 1.26 9.30
C SER A 55 -21.47 0.76 10.16
N LYS A 56 -20.99 1.61 11.07
CA LYS A 56 -19.83 1.36 11.92
C LYS A 56 -20.06 0.10 12.76
N ILE A 57 -19.56 -1.03 12.26
CA ILE A 57 -19.68 -2.34 12.92
C ILE A 57 -19.11 -2.18 14.34
N THR A 58 -19.88 -2.56 15.35
CA THR A 58 -19.45 -2.35 16.74
C THR A 58 -18.54 -3.50 17.17
N HIS A 59 -17.47 -3.22 17.91
CA HIS A 59 -16.50 -4.25 18.33
C HIS A 59 -17.14 -5.45 19.05
N SER A 60 -18.24 -5.24 19.79
CA SER A 60 -19.02 -6.33 20.41
C SER A 60 -19.55 -7.36 19.39
N GLN A 61 -19.98 -6.92 18.21
CA GLN A 61 -20.46 -7.80 17.13
C GLN A 61 -19.32 -8.59 16.49
N VAL A 62 -18.13 -8.00 16.40
CA VAL A 62 -16.92 -8.63 15.84
C VAL A 62 -16.34 -9.65 16.81
N LEU A 63 -16.29 -9.30 18.10
CA LEU A 63 -15.57 -10.05 19.10
C LEU A 63 -16.39 -11.19 19.73
N LYS A 64 -17.73 -11.18 19.68
CA LYS A 64 -18.61 -12.29 20.16
C LYS A 64 -18.19 -12.85 21.54
N ASP A 65 -17.81 -11.99 22.48
CA ASP A 65 -17.28 -12.34 23.81
C ASP A 65 -16.04 -13.27 23.83
N ALA A 66 -15.26 -13.30 22.74
CA ALA A 66 -14.00 -14.01 22.65
C ALA A 66 -13.00 -13.51 23.71
N LYS A 67 -12.36 -14.46 24.40
CA LYS A 67 -11.36 -14.15 25.42
C LYS A 67 -10.14 -13.46 24.78
N PRO A 68 -9.62 -12.37 25.38
CA PRO A 68 -8.36 -11.80 24.95
C PRO A 68 -7.23 -12.81 25.19
N ILE A 69 -6.34 -12.91 24.20
CA ILE A 69 -5.09 -13.63 24.27
C ILE A 69 -3.99 -12.57 24.30
N ASP A 70 -3.46 -12.34 25.50
CA ASP A 70 -2.35 -11.41 25.71
C ASP A 70 -1.04 -12.02 25.17
N GLY A 71 -0.26 -11.19 24.48
CA GLY A 71 0.96 -11.58 23.79
C GLY A 71 1.73 -10.34 23.34
N VAL A 72 2.62 -10.50 22.35
CA VAL A 72 3.34 -9.37 21.74
C VAL A 72 2.38 -8.36 21.10
N ILE A 73 1.31 -8.87 20.49
CA ILE A 73 0.14 -8.10 20.04
C ILE A 73 -1.07 -8.81 20.66
N ARG A 74 -2.03 -8.06 21.18
CA ARG A 74 -3.24 -8.66 21.75
C ARG A 74 -4.15 -9.18 20.64
N THR A 75 -4.54 -10.45 20.77
CA THR A 75 -5.40 -11.11 19.79
C THR A 75 -6.66 -11.67 20.44
N TYR A 76 -7.69 -11.85 19.62
CA TYR A 76 -8.97 -12.41 19.98
C TYR A 76 -9.28 -13.53 18.97
N ARG A 77 -9.81 -14.65 19.47
CA ARG A 77 -10.20 -15.78 18.62
C ARG A 77 -11.70 -16.06 18.73
N PRO A 78 -12.56 -15.26 18.08
CA PRO A 78 -13.97 -15.59 17.91
C PRO A 78 -14.11 -16.71 16.86
N GLU A 79 -14.59 -17.88 17.30
CA GLU A 79 -14.76 -19.07 16.44
C GLU A 79 -13.42 -19.42 15.75
N ASP A 80 -13.40 -19.45 14.41
CA ASP A 80 -12.22 -19.78 13.60
C ASP A 80 -11.47 -18.53 13.06
N LYS A 81 -11.86 -17.32 13.49
CA LYS A 81 -11.18 -16.07 13.07
C LYS A 81 -10.11 -15.66 14.07
N LEU A 82 -9.00 -15.08 13.57
CA LEU A 82 -7.96 -14.48 14.39
C LEU A 82 -7.98 -12.96 14.20
N ILE A 83 -8.51 -12.23 15.17
CA ILE A 83 -8.56 -10.77 15.14
C ILE A 83 -7.43 -10.22 16.02
N ALA A 84 -6.64 -9.26 15.53
CA ALA A 84 -5.70 -8.50 16.34
C ALA A 84 -6.26 -7.12 16.69
N GLU A 85 -5.96 -6.63 17.89
CA GLU A 85 -6.13 -5.23 18.26
C GLU A 85 -4.76 -4.54 18.21
N LEU A 86 -4.58 -3.61 17.27
CA LEU A 86 -3.35 -2.84 17.08
C LEU A 86 -3.49 -1.45 17.71
N ASP A 87 -2.66 -1.12 18.69
CA ASP A 87 -2.54 0.22 19.24
C ASP A 87 -1.46 1.05 18.51
N ARG A 88 -1.39 2.35 18.81
CA ARG A 88 -0.35 3.27 18.32
C ARG A 88 1.07 2.74 18.60
N GLY A 89 1.27 2.04 19.72
CA GLY A 89 2.55 1.39 20.03
C GLY A 89 2.97 0.37 18.96
N ASP A 90 2.04 -0.47 18.51
CA ASP A 90 2.31 -1.57 17.57
C ASP A 90 2.69 -1.05 16.18
N TYR A 91 2.05 0.03 15.72
CA TYR A 91 2.42 0.70 14.46
C TYR A 91 3.81 1.35 14.49
N SER A 92 4.26 1.78 15.67
CA SER A 92 5.60 2.35 15.86
C SER A 92 6.70 1.31 16.07
N SER A 93 6.30 0.05 16.34
CA SER A 93 7.20 -1.04 16.69
C SER A 93 7.68 -1.82 15.47
N GLU A 94 8.90 -2.36 15.56
CA GLU A 94 9.47 -3.29 14.60
C GLU A 94 9.52 -4.67 15.26
N PHE A 95 8.98 -5.68 14.59
CA PHE A 95 8.89 -7.06 15.07
C PHE A 95 9.91 -7.93 14.33
N ILE A 96 10.77 -8.63 15.06
CA ILE A 96 11.64 -9.64 14.45
C ILE A 96 10.93 -11.00 14.43
N VAL A 97 10.85 -11.61 13.24
CA VAL A 97 10.23 -12.92 13.04
C VAL A 97 11.32 -13.93 12.73
N LEU A 98 11.62 -14.76 13.72
CA LEU A 98 12.62 -15.83 13.65
C LEU A 98 11.95 -17.16 13.31
N ILE A 99 11.90 -17.48 12.02
CA ILE A 99 11.49 -18.81 11.55
C ILE A 99 12.60 -19.79 11.93
N SER A 100 12.31 -20.83 12.70
CA SER A 100 13.32 -21.80 13.17
C SER A 100 12.86 -23.25 13.06
N ILE A 101 13.82 -24.17 12.87
CA ILE A 101 13.56 -25.60 12.77
C ILE A 101 13.26 -26.16 14.16
N ALA A 102 11.99 -26.42 14.48
CA ALA A 102 11.60 -26.95 15.79
C ALA A 102 12.21 -28.35 16.09
N ARG A 103 12.39 -29.19 15.07
CA ARG A 103 13.03 -30.51 15.19
C ARG A 103 13.85 -30.82 13.93
N GLY A 104 15.16 -30.93 14.08
CA GLY A 104 16.08 -31.33 13.02
C GLY A 104 16.30 -32.83 12.93
N ILE A 105 17.05 -33.27 11.91
CA ILE A 105 17.44 -34.69 11.69
C ILE A 105 18.83 -35.03 12.23
N GLY A 106 19.47 -34.12 12.99
CA GLY A 106 20.79 -34.34 13.57
C GLY A 106 21.98 -34.12 12.61
N GLN A 107 21.73 -33.67 11.38
CA GLN A 107 22.76 -33.37 10.39
C GLN A 107 22.59 -31.95 9.83
N SER A 108 23.69 -31.25 9.58
CA SER A 108 23.69 -29.97 8.86
C SER A 108 23.13 -30.14 7.43
N PRO A 109 22.32 -29.19 6.91
CA PRO A 109 21.88 -27.92 7.51
C PRO A 109 20.60 -28.03 8.37
N LEU A 110 20.09 -29.24 8.61
CA LEU A 110 18.79 -29.48 9.25
C LEU A 110 18.93 -29.78 10.75
N LEU A 111 19.50 -28.83 11.50
CA LEU A 111 19.63 -28.92 12.95
C LEU A 111 18.46 -28.23 13.66
N GLY A 112 18.00 -28.81 14.78
CA GLY A 112 16.97 -28.18 15.61
C GLY A 112 17.46 -26.85 16.21
N GLY A 113 16.60 -25.84 16.22
CA GLY A 113 16.92 -24.48 16.67
C GLY A 113 17.63 -23.59 15.63
N MET A 114 18.05 -24.13 14.48
CA MET A 114 18.63 -23.31 13.41
C MET A 114 17.56 -22.39 12.78
N THR A 115 17.91 -21.12 12.54
CA THR A 115 17.01 -20.17 11.88
C THR A 115 16.99 -20.38 10.36
N TRP A 116 15.79 -20.34 9.78
CA TRP A 116 15.55 -20.46 8.34
C TRP A 116 15.57 -19.09 7.63
N GLY A 117 16.46 -18.20 8.07
CA GLY A 117 16.65 -16.86 7.49
C GLY A 117 17.94 -16.70 6.68
N PHE A 118 18.91 -17.62 6.82
CA PHE A 118 20.25 -17.52 6.22
C PHE A 118 20.96 -16.15 6.43
N GLY A 119 20.66 -15.46 7.54
CA GLY A 119 21.17 -14.12 7.86
C GLY A 119 20.31 -12.94 7.37
N ASP A 120 19.18 -13.18 6.69
CA ASP A 120 18.19 -12.18 6.25
C ASP A 120 16.85 -12.38 6.99
N ASP A 121 16.94 -12.52 8.32
CA ASP A 121 15.79 -12.68 9.23
C ASP A 121 14.79 -11.53 9.07
N TRP A 122 13.50 -11.83 9.25
CA TRP A 122 12.44 -10.93 8.84
C TRP A 122 12.20 -9.85 9.89
N VAL A 123 12.42 -8.59 9.52
CA VAL A 123 11.97 -7.42 10.29
C VAL A 123 10.66 -6.95 9.70
N MET A 124 9.59 -6.99 10.50
CA MET A 124 8.22 -6.70 10.10
C MET A 124 7.68 -5.48 10.84
N GLN A 125 6.83 -4.70 10.16
CA GLN A 125 6.19 -3.52 10.74
C GLN A 125 4.76 -3.40 10.24
N PHE A 126 3.82 -3.05 11.13
CA PHE A 126 2.47 -2.67 10.73
C PHE A 126 2.44 -1.20 10.35
N ARG A 127 1.83 -0.87 9.20
CA ARG A 127 1.66 0.51 8.74
C ARG A 127 0.20 0.76 8.41
N LYS A 128 -0.43 1.68 9.14
CA LYS A 128 -1.76 2.17 8.77
C LYS A 128 -1.67 3.08 7.54
N VAL A 129 -2.54 2.84 6.57
CA VAL A 129 -2.74 3.63 5.36
C VAL A 129 -4.25 3.76 5.19
N ASP A 130 -4.79 4.91 5.56
CA ASP A 130 -6.23 5.18 5.60
C ASP A 130 -6.99 4.09 6.42
N ASP A 131 -7.95 3.39 5.81
CA ASP A 131 -8.71 2.30 6.43
C ASP A 131 -8.08 0.90 6.22
N GLN A 132 -6.85 0.84 5.74
CA GLN A 132 -6.06 -0.39 5.58
C GLN A 132 -4.87 -0.43 6.54
N VAL A 133 -4.47 -1.63 6.93
CA VAL A 133 -3.21 -1.92 7.63
C VAL A 133 -2.36 -2.80 6.75
N HIS A 134 -1.21 -2.26 6.34
CA HIS A 134 -0.22 -3.01 5.59
C HIS A 134 0.73 -3.72 6.56
N LEU A 135 0.95 -5.01 6.33
CA LEU A 135 2.00 -5.78 6.98
C LEU A 135 3.25 -5.75 6.10
N ILE A 136 4.27 -5.02 6.54
CA ILE A 136 5.46 -4.69 5.73
C ILE A 136 6.66 -5.51 6.23
N ARG A 137 7.38 -6.19 5.32
CA ARG A 137 8.74 -6.71 5.56
C ARG A 137 9.74 -5.64 5.12
N LYS A 138 10.54 -5.16 6.07
CA LYS A 138 11.54 -4.11 5.83
C LYS A 138 12.78 -4.67 5.13
N ASN A 139 13.32 -3.94 4.17
CA ASN A 139 14.58 -4.32 3.52
C ASN A 139 15.76 -3.82 4.36
N VAL A 140 16.30 -4.71 5.20
CA VAL A 140 17.41 -4.37 6.11
C VAL A 140 18.80 -4.68 5.55
N ARG A 141 18.88 -5.19 4.31
CA ARG A 141 20.15 -5.64 3.70
C ARG A 141 21.05 -4.49 3.29
N PHE A 142 20.46 -3.36 2.91
CA PHE A 142 21.16 -2.16 2.49
C PHE A 142 20.98 -1.07 3.54
N ARG A 143 22.08 -0.59 4.09
CA ARG A 143 22.11 0.46 5.12
C ARG A 143 23.17 1.48 4.74
N ALA A 144 22.92 2.73 5.12
CA ALA A 144 23.85 3.84 5.01
C ALA A 144 23.76 4.70 6.27
N ASP A 145 24.78 5.52 6.53
CA ASP A 145 24.86 6.29 7.76
C ASP A 145 23.76 7.34 7.86
N LYS A 146 23.20 7.47 9.06
CA LYS A 146 22.14 8.45 9.32
C LYS A 146 22.71 9.85 9.09
N ASN A 147 22.00 10.65 8.29
CA ASN A 147 22.36 11.99 7.81
C ASN A 147 23.30 12.05 6.59
N SER A 148 23.64 10.93 5.95
CA SER A 148 24.39 10.94 4.68
C SER A 148 23.44 11.10 3.46
N PRO A 149 23.88 11.70 2.33
CA PRO A 149 23.09 11.72 1.09
C PRO A 149 22.73 10.31 0.60
N GLU A 150 23.63 9.35 0.78
CA GLU A 150 23.47 7.94 0.44
C GLU A 150 22.30 7.30 1.19
N ALA A 151 22.00 7.72 2.44
CA ALA A 151 20.81 7.23 3.16
C ALA A 151 19.48 7.61 2.51
N THR A 152 19.43 8.73 1.77
CA THR A 152 18.27 9.08 0.95
C THR A 152 18.24 8.27 -0.35
N ALA A 153 19.41 8.06 -0.99
CA ALA A 153 19.52 7.21 -2.17
C ALA A 153 19.09 5.75 -1.88
N VAL A 154 19.57 5.16 -0.78
CA VAL A 154 19.21 3.80 -0.33
C VAL A 154 17.72 3.69 -0.07
N ARG A 155 17.10 4.65 0.64
CA ARG A 155 15.65 4.64 0.91
C ARG A 155 14.79 4.75 -0.34
N ASN A 156 15.26 5.46 -1.36
CA ASN A 156 14.53 5.63 -2.62
C ASN A 156 14.77 4.46 -3.61
N ALA A 157 15.94 3.82 -3.55
CA ALA A 157 16.31 2.70 -4.42
C ALA A 157 15.82 1.33 -3.91
N TYR A 158 15.74 1.17 -2.59
CA TYR A 158 15.34 -0.08 -1.93
C TYR A 158 14.04 0.11 -1.15
N THR A 159 12.93 -0.24 -1.79
CA THR A 159 11.60 -0.22 -1.18
C THR A 159 11.38 -1.44 -0.27
N ASP A 160 10.65 -1.24 0.82
CA ASP A 160 10.14 -2.32 1.67
C ASP A 160 9.03 -3.12 0.95
N SER A 161 8.84 -4.40 1.32
CA SER A 161 7.83 -5.26 0.71
C SER A 161 6.53 -5.26 1.53
N VAL A 162 5.39 -4.97 0.90
CA VAL A 162 4.08 -5.22 1.52
C VAL A 162 3.74 -6.70 1.33
N LEU A 163 3.58 -7.43 2.45
CA LEU A 163 3.18 -8.84 2.44
C LEU A 163 1.66 -8.99 2.33
N PHE A 164 0.92 -8.19 3.11
CA PHE A 164 -0.53 -8.22 3.17
C PHE A 164 -1.10 -6.79 3.33
N SER A 165 -2.28 -6.55 2.79
CA SER A 165 -3.12 -5.38 3.09
C SER A 165 -4.40 -5.89 3.73
N LEU A 166 -4.67 -5.44 4.95
CA LEU A 166 -5.75 -5.94 5.79
C LEU A 166 -6.70 -4.79 6.14
N PRO A 167 -8.02 -4.92 5.91
CA PRO A 167 -8.97 -3.86 6.24
C PRO A 167 -9.11 -3.70 7.76
N VAL A 168 -9.22 -2.45 8.22
CA VAL A 168 -9.62 -2.15 9.60
C VAL A 168 -11.12 -2.38 9.73
N ILE A 169 -11.53 -3.28 10.62
CA ILE A 169 -12.94 -3.63 10.81
C ILE A 169 -13.65 -2.55 11.63
N THR A 170 -13.07 -2.18 12.76
CA THR A 170 -13.62 -1.20 13.71
C THR A 170 -12.61 -0.86 14.81
N LYS A 171 -12.97 0.03 15.73
CA LYS A 171 -12.20 0.33 16.94
C LYS A 171 -12.51 -0.64 18.07
N GLY A 172 -11.45 -1.28 18.58
CA GLY A 172 -11.48 -2.25 19.66
C GLY A 172 -11.77 -1.63 21.03
N PRO A 173 -12.02 -2.47 22.06
CA PRO A 173 -12.40 -2.02 23.39
C PRO A 173 -11.34 -1.15 24.09
N ASN A 174 -10.06 -1.23 23.67
CA ASN A 174 -8.97 -0.43 24.23
C ASN A 174 -8.56 0.75 23.33
N GLY A 175 -9.33 1.03 22.27
CA GLY A 175 -9.07 2.12 21.31
C GLY A 175 -8.16 1.74 20.14
N GLY A 176 -7.60 0.53 20.13
CA GLY A 176 -6.84 -0.03 19.01
C GLY A 176 -7.70 -0.25 17.76
N ASP A 177 -7.07 -0.44 16.62
CA ASP A 177 -7.72 -0.85 15.38
C ASP A 177 -7.86 -2.38 15.35
N LEU A 178 -9.08 -2.91 15.13
CA LEU A 178 -9.32 -4.34 14.96
C LEU A 178 -9.06 -4.75 13.51
N VAL A 179 -8.21 -5.76 13.31
CA VAL A 179 -7.78 -6.26 12.00
C VAL A 179 -7.92 -7.79 11.94
N ASP A 180 -8.46 -8.31 10.84
CA ASP A 180 -8.52 -9.77 10.60
C ASP A 180 -7.13 -10.28 10.14
N LEU A 181 -6.51 -11.13 10.95
CA LEU A 181 -5.24 -11.80 10.67
C LEU A 181 -5.41 -13.24 10.15
N THR A 182 -6.64 -13.76 9.98
CA THR A 182 -6.86 -15.09 9.40
C THR A 182 -6.21 -15.31 8.01
N PRO A 183 -6.04 -14.32 7.11
CA PRO A 183 -5.38 -14.57 5.81
C PRO A 183 -3.85 -14.48 5.84
N VAL A 184 -3.21 -14.31 7.01
CA VAL A 184 -1.74 -14.10 7.20
C VAL A 184 -1.02 -15.39 7.59
#